data_AF-A0A0D2RNR0-F1
#
_entry.id   AF-A0A0D2RNR0-F1
#
_cell.length_a   1.000
_cell.length_b   1.000
_cell.length_c   1.000
_cell.angle_alpha   90.00
_cell.angle_beta   90.00
_cell.angle_gamma   90.00
#
_symmetry.space_group_name_H-M   'P 1'
#
loop_
_entity.id
_entity.type
_entity.pdbx_description
1 polymer ?
#
loop_
_entity_poly.entity_id
_entity_poly.type
_entity_poly.pdbx_seq_one_letter_code
_entity_poly.pdbx_strand_id
1 'polypeptide(L)'
;MGSESYEEAIAALSKLLSDKADLGSVAAAKIKQITAELEAAADSTQFDPVKRLETGFLHFKKEKFDKNPDLYGALAKGQSPKFLVFACSDSRVCPSHILNFQPGEAFIVRNIASMVPPYDKKKYSGAGAAIEYAVLHLKVENIVVIGHSCCGGIKGLMSIPDDGTTARY
;
A
#
# COMPACT_ATOMS: atom_id res chain seq x y z
N MET A 1 12.01 13.58 -20.76
CA MET A 1 13.45 13.89 -20.94
C MET A 1 14.32 12.67 -21.19
N GLY A 2 13.92 11.44 -20.85
CA GLY A 2 14.75 10.25 -21.11
C GLY A 2 14.63 9.64 -22.51
N SER A 3 13.46 9.70 -23.15
CA SER A 3 13.18 8.98 -24.41
C SER A 3 13.91 9.55 -25.64
N GLU A 4 14.02 10.88 -25.75
CA GLU A 4 14.70 11.56 -26.87
C GLU A 4 16.19 11.22 -26.93
N SER A 5 16.82 10.99 -25.77
CA SER A 5 18.24 10.61 -25.68
C SER A 5 18.54 9.20 -26.21
N TYR A 6 17.57 8.28 -26.18
CA TYR A 6 17.78 6.91 -26.65
C TYR A 6 17.61 6.79 -28.16
N GLU A 7 16.62 7.49 -28.73
CA GLU A 7 16.40 7.57 -30.17
C GLU A 7 17.64 8.11 -30.91
N GLU A 8 18.25 9.19 -30.40
CA GLU A 8 19.48 9.75 -30.96
C GLU A 8 20.67 8.78 -30.87
N ALA A 9 20.79 8.05 -29.76
CA ALA A 9 21.83 7.05 -29.57
C ALA A 9 21.67 5.84 -30.53
N ILE A 10 20.42 5.40 -30.76
CA ILE A 10 20.09 4.31 -31.70
C ILE A 10 20.40 4.73 -33.15
N ALA A 11 20.07 5.97 -33.52
CA ALA A 11 20.37 6.52 -34.85
C ALA A 11 21.87 6.65 -35.10
N ALA A 12 22.63 7.15 -34.11
CA ALA A 12 24.09 7.26 -34.21
C ALA A 12 24.78 5.89 -34.30
N LEU A 13 24.30 4.90 -33.55
CA LEU A 13 24.81 3.54 -33.59
C LEU A 13 24.53 2.89 -34.96
N SER A 14 23.33 3.07 -35.49
CA SER A 14 22.93 2.53 -36.80
C SER A 14 23.80 3.08 -37.95
N LYS A 15 24.13 4.37 -37.90
CA LYS A 15 25.04 5.02 -38.86
C LYS A 15 26.46 4.46 -38.78
N LEU A 16 27.00 4.29 -37.57
CA LEU A 16 28.32 3.70 -37.34
C LEU A 16 28.44 2.25 -37.87
N LEU A 17 27.32 1.52 -37.92
CA LEU A 17 27.28 0.14 -38.41
C LEU A 17 27.19 0.04 -39.93
N SER A 18 26.61 1.03 -40.62
CA SER A 18 26.66 1.07 -42.09
C SER A 18 28.05 1.41 -42.62
N ASP A 19 28.85 2.15 -41.84
CA ASP A 19 30.18 2.61 -42.24
C ASP A 19 31.28 1.54 -42.04
N LYS A 20 30.99 0.44 -41.31
CA LYS A 20 31.91 -0.69 -41.10
C LYS A 20 31.32 -1.99 -41.64
N ALA A 21 31.48 -2.24 -42.94
CA ALA A 21 30.93 -3.38 -43.67
C ALA A 21 31.25 -4.75 -43.04
N ASP A 22 32.43 -4.93 -42.43
CA ASP A 22 32.86 -6.18 -41.79
C ASP A 22 32.25 -6.42 -40.40
N LEU A 23 31.58 -5.42 -39.82
CA LEU A 23 30.93 -5.50 -38.50
C LEU A 23 29.39 -5.48 -38.60
N GLY A 24 28.83 -5.23 -39.79
CA GLY A 24 27.39 -5.04 -39.99
C GLY A 24 26.53 -6.23 -39.57
N SER A 25 26.95 -7.45 -39.92
CA SER A 25 26.20 -8.68 -39.58
C SER A 25 26.27 -9.01 -38.09
N VAL A 26 27.45 -8.88 -37.48
CA VAL A 26 27.69 -9.15 -36.06
C VAL A 26 27.00 -8.10 -35.18
N ALA A 27 27.03 -6.84 -35.59
CA ALA A 27 26.40 -5.77 -34.85
C ALA A 27 24.88 -5.77 -35.01
N ALA A 28 24.34 -6.06 -36.20
CA ALA A 28 22.91 -6.25 -36.38
C ALA A 28 22.37 -7.42 -35.55
N ALA A 29 23.13 -8.53 -35.45
CA ALA A 29 22.78 -9.66 -34.61
C ALA A 29 22.78 -9.28 -33.11
N LYS A 30 23.79 -8.53 -32.65
CA LYS A 30 23.86 -8.05 -31.25
C LYS A 30 22.76 -7.04 -30.92
N ILE A 31 22.44 -6.13 -31.83
CA ILE A 31 21.32 -5.19 -31.64
C ILE A 31 20.02 -5.97 -31.53
N LYS A 32 19.75 -6.91 -32.44
CA LYS A 32 18.54 -7.74 -32.40
C LYS A 32 18.43 -8.54 -31.10
N GLN A 33 19.56 -9.05 -30.60
CA GLN A 33 19.61 -9.75 -29.32
C GLN A 33 19.31 -8.81 -28.14
N ILE A 34 19.95 -7.64 -28.07
CA ILE A 34 19.71 -6.65 -27.01
C ILE A 34 18.27 -6.14 -27.04
N THR A 35 17.71 -5.89 -28.23
CA THR A 35 16.30 -5.48 -28.38
C THR A 35 15.36 -6.56 -27.88
N ALA A 36 15.58 -7.83 -28.22
CA ALA A 36 14.76 -8.94 -27.72
C ALA A 36 14.88 -9.13 -26.20
N GLU A 37 16.08 -8.96 -25.63
CA GLU A 37 16.31 -9.00 -24.18
C GLU A 37 15.63 -7.82 -23.46
N LEU A 38 15.62 -6.64 -24.05
CA LEU A 38 14.93 -5.45 -23.53
C LEU A 38 13.40 -5.57 -23.62
N GLU A 39 12.87 -6.13 -24.71
CA GLU A 39 11.44 -6.40 -24.89
C GLU A 39 10.95 -7.47 -23.90
N ALA A 40 11.72 -8.56 -23.71
CA ALA A 40 11.41 -9.57 -22.70
C ALA A 40 11.52 -9.03 -21.26
N ALA A 41 12.47 -8.13 -20.99
CA ALA A 41 12.56 -7.42 -19.71
C ALA A 41 11.38 -6.46 -19.51
N ALA A 42 10.89 -5.82 -20.58
CA ALA A 42 9.68 -5.00 -20.55
C ALA A 42 8.43 -5.85 -20.23
N ASP A 43 8.31 -7.06 -20.79
CA ASP A 43 7.24 -8.01 -20.41
C ASP A 43 7.39 -8.50 -18.96
N SER A 44 8.62 -8.59 -18.43
CA SER A 44 8.87 -8.90 -17.02
C SER A 44 8.51 -7.78 -16.03
N THR A 45 8.11 -6.60 -16.53
CA THR A 45 7.66 -5.47 -15.69
C THR A 45 6.20 -5.55 -15.28
N GLN A 46 5.47 -6.59 -15.68
CA GLN A 46 4.11 -6.80 -15.21
C GLN A 46 4.11 -6.96 -13.68
N PHE A 47 3.32 -6.13 -13.00
CA PHE A 47 3.17 -6.22 -11.55
C PHE A 47 2.62 -7.60 -11.16
N ASP A 48 3.44 -8.36 -10.44
CA ASP A 48 3.02 -9.61 -9.84
C ASP A 48 2.57 -9.36 -8.39
N PRO A 49 1.25 -9.41 -8.10
CA PRO A 49 0.73 -9.16 -6.76
C PRO A 49 1.20 -10.19 -5.74
N VAL A 50 1.34 -11.45 -6.14
CA VAL A 50 1.73 -12.54 -5.23
C VAL A 50 3.18 -12.38 -4.84
N LYS A 51 4.06 -12.17 -5.83
CA LYS A 51 5.49 -11.90 -5.59
C LYS A 51 5.71 -10.63 -4.77
N ARG A 52 4.89 -9.59 -4.97
CA ARG A 52 4.95 -8.37 -4.14
C ARG A 52 4.62 -8.65 -2.67
N LEU A 53 3.62 -9.49 -2.39
CA LEU A 53 3.26 -9.86 -1.01
C LEU A 53 4.35 -10.73 -0.37
N GLU A 54 4.85 -11.72 -1.10
CA GLU A 54 5.92 -12.61 -0.65
C GLU A 54 7.19 -11.83 -0.30
N THR A 55 7.71 -11.04 -1.24
CA THR A 55 8.93 -10.24 -1.03
C THR A 55 8.74 -9.20 0.09
N GLY A 56 7.54 -8.64 0.22
CA GLY A 56 7.19 -7.74 1.32
C GLY A 56 7.23 -8.42 2.69
N PHE A 57 6.66 -9.63 2.80
CA PHE A 57 6.70 -10.40 4.03
C PHE A 57 8.13 -10.84 4.38
N LEU A 58 8.91 -11.30 3.40
CA LEU A 58 10.31 -11.67 3.61
C LEU A 58 11.15 -10.48 4.10
N HIS A 59 10.90 -9.28 3.55
CA HIS A 59 11.52 -8.05 4.04
C HIS A 59 11.11 -7.74 5.49
N PHE A 60 9.81 -7.79 5.81
CA PHE A 60 9.33 -7.61 7.19
C PHE A 60 9.99 -8.61 8.15
N LYS A 61 10.03 -9.89 7.77
CA LYS A 61 10.62 -10.95 8.57
C LYS A 61 12.09 -10.64 8.88
N LYS A 62 12.88 -10.36 7.85
CA LYS A 62 14.32 -10.12 7.99
C LYS A 62 14.65 -8.81 8.70
N GLU A 63 13.97 -7.72 8.32
CA GLU A 63 14.37 -6.36 8.69
C GLU A 63 13.65 -5.84 9.93
N LYS A 64 12.55 -6.48 10.36
CA LYS A 64 11.77 -6.08 11.54
C LYS A 64 11.66 -7.22 12.54
N PHE A 65 11.13 -8.37 12.12
CA PHE A 65 10.85 -9.48 13.03
C PHE A 65 12.13 -10.06 13.65
N ASP A 66 13.06 -10.55 12.82
CA ASP A 66 14.28 -11.22 13.25
C ASP A 66 15.24 -10.29 14.01
N LYS A 67 15.12 -8.97 13.79
CA LYS A 67 15.92 -7.95 14.49
C LYS A 67 15.37 -7.52 15.84
N ASN A 68 14.14 -7.91 16.19
CA ASN A 68 13.49 -7.51 17.45
C ASN A 68 12.89 -8.73 18.18
N PRO A 69 13.69 -9.77 18.51
CA PRO A 69 13.20 -11.02 19.07
C PRO A 69 12.46 -10.82 20.41
N ASP A 70 12.89 -9.89 21.25
CA ASP A 70 12.24 -9.61 22.54
C ASP A 70 10.83 -9.04 22.37
N LEU A 71 10.69 -8.06 21.46
CA LEU A 71 9.40 -7.45 21.15
C LEU A 71 8.42 -8.49 20.62
N TYR A 72 8.81 -9.22 19.57
CA TYR A 72 7.91 -10.21 18.96
C TYR A 72 7.71 -11.45 19.83
N GLY A 73 8.68 -11.81 20.67
CA GLY A 73 8.54 -12.86 21.69
C GLY A 73 7.55 -12.49 22.78
N ALA A 74 7.48 -11.21 23.18
CA ALA A 74 6.44 -10.71 24.07
C ALA A 74 5.07 -10.67 23.37
N LEU A 75 5.00 -10.15 22.14
CA LEU A 75 3.76 -10.05 21.37
C LEU A 75 3.14 -11.41 21.02
N ALA A 76 3.95 -12.46 20.88
CA ALA A 76 3.46 -13.83 20.68
C ALA A 76 2.65 -14.35 21.89
N LYS A 77 2.83 -13.78 23.09
CA LYS A 77 2.11 -14.16 24.31
C LYS A 77 0.82 -13.36 24.50
N GLY A 78 0.70 -12.18 23.88
CA GLY A 78 -0.46 -11.32 24.00
C GLY A 78 -0.19 -9.88 23.57
N GLN A 79 -1.23 -9.06 23.62
CA GLN A 79 -1.18 -7.64 23.28
C GLN A 79 -1.82 -6.80 24.40
N SER A 80 -1.33 -5.57 24.58
CA SER A 80 -1.91 -4.58 25.51
C SER A 80 -1.84 -3.15 24.94
N PRO A 81 -2.48 -2.92 23.77
CA PRO A 81 -2.43 -1.61 23.11
C PRO A 81 -3.06 -0.54 23.98
N LYS A 82 -2.51 0.67 23.91
CA LYS A 82 -3.01 1.84 24.65
C LYS A 82 -4.03 2.65 23.87
N PHE A 83 -4.11 2.41 22.56
CA PHE A 83 -4.96 3.16 21.63
C PHE A 83 -5.90 2.22 20.87
N LEU A 84 -7.18 2.58 20.78
CA LEU A 84 -8.06 2.19 19.70
C LEU A 84 -8.06 3.31 18.66
N VAL A 85 -7.77 2.99 17.39
CA VAL A 85 -7.70 3.98 16.32
C VAL A 85 -8.70 3.66 15.22
N PHE A 86 -9.60 4.59 14.94
CA PHE A 86 -10.41 4.62 13.72
C PHE A 86 -9.71 5.48 12.67
N ALA A 87 -9.37 4.89 11.53
CA ALA A 87 -8.73 5.58 10.41
C ALA A 87 -9.37 5.21 9.07
N CYS A 88 -9.17 6.03 8.04
CA CYS A 88 -9.79 5.78 6.76
C CYS A 88 -9.07 4.62 6.06
N SER A 89 -9.79 3.83 5.26
CA SER A 89 -9.21 2.80 4.38
C SER A 89 -8.35 3.36 3.24
N ASP A 90 -8.32 4.69 3.05
CA ASP A 90 -7.49 5.37 2.06
C ASP A 90 -6.02 4.96 2.15
N SER A 91 -5.43 4.51 1.03
CA SER A 91 -4.11 3.88 0.98
C SER A 91 -2.96 4.83 1.37
N ARG A 92 -3.20 6.14 1.41
CA ARG A 92 -2.19 7.16 1.72
C ARG A 92 -2.00 7.40 3.21
N VAL A 93 -2.94 6.96 4.05
CA VAL A 93 -3.03 7.37 5.46
C VAL A 93 -2.97 6.18 6.42
N CYS A 94 -1.95 5.33 6.28
CA CYS A 94 -1.71 4.25 7.24
C CYS A 94 -1.36 4.84 8.62
N PRO A 95 -2.19 4.63 9.67
CA PRO A 95 -1.96 5.25 10.98
C PRO A 95 -0.66 4.78 11.63
N SER A 96 -0.28 3.51 11.45
CA SER A 96 1.00 3.00 11.96
C SER A 96 2.21 3.71 11.36
N HIS A 97 2.13 4.14 10.09
CA HIS A 97 3.20 4.88 9.45
C HIS A 97 3.21 6.35 9.89
N ILE A 98 2.06 7.03 9.84
CA ILE A 98 1.97 8.47 10.12
C ILE A 98 2.29 8.79 11.58
N LEU A 99 1.81 7.96 12.51
CA LEU A 99 2.00 8.17 13.95
C LEU A 99 3.17 7.35 14.52
N ASN A 100 3.91 6.64 13.67
CA ASN A 100 5.03 5.78 14.06
C ASN A 100 4.67 4.75 15.15
N PHE A 101 3.46 4.19 15.10
CA PHE A 101 3.09 3.11 16.02
C PHE A 101 3.92 1.86 15.74
N GLN A 102 4.47 1.31 16.80
CA GLN A 102 5.11 0.00 16.83
C GLN A 102 4.05 -1.11 16.96
N PRO A 103 4.39 -2.35 16.57
CA PRO A 103 3.51 -3.50 16.78
C PRO A 103 3.09 -3.63 18.26
N GLY A 104 1.77 -3.75 18.48
CA GLY A 104 1.19 -3.86 19.82
C GLY A 104 0.77 -2.54 20.47
N GLU A 105 1.08 -1.37 19.91
CA GLU A 105 0.72 -0.08 20.53
C GLU A 105 -0.72 0.35 20.26
N ALA A 106 -1.25 0.03 19.07
CA ALA A 106 -2.59 0.46 18.63
C ALA A 106 -3.41 -0.73 18.09
N PHE A 107 -4.65 -0.84 18.56
CA PHE A 107 -5.69 -1.67 17.99
C PHE A 107 -6.45 -0.83 16.95
N ILE A 108 -6.45 -1.26 15.69
CA ILE A 108 -6.83 -0.38 14.57
C ILE A 108 -8.09 -0.91 13.86
N VAL A 109 -9.06 -0.02 13.65
CA VAL A 109 -10.20 -0.21 12.77
C VAL A 109 -10.06 0.72 11.56
N ARG A 110 -10.15 0.16 10.35
CA ARG A 110 -10.14 0.95 9.11
C ARG A 110 -11.41 0.74 8.31
N ASN A 111 -12.10 1.83 8.00
CA ASN A 111 -13.29 1.82 7.15
C ASN A 111 -13.34 3.10 6.28
N ILE A 112 -14.33 3.18 5.40
CA ILE A 112 -14.52 4.35 4.55
C ILE A 112 -14.83 5.56 5.44
N ALA A 113 -14.05 6.63 5.28
CA ALA A 113 -14.19 7.90 6.00
C ALA A 113 -14.03 7.84 7.53
N SER A 114 -13.35 6.83 8.08
CA SER A 114 -13.07 6.72 9.53
C SER A 114 -14.32 6.76 10.40
N MET A 115 -15.45 6.26 9.89
CA MET A 115 -16.76 6.41 10.53
C MET A 115 -16.87 5.56 11.80
N VAL A 116 -17.41 6.17 12.84
CA VAL A 116 -17.87 5.50 14.06
C VAL A 116 -19.40 5.58 14.07
N PRO A 117 -20.12 4.52 13.66
CA PRO A 117 -21.58 4.55 13.65
C PRO A 117 -22.15 4.53 15.08
N PRO A 118 -23.42 4.95 15.27
CA PRO A 118 -24.10 4.80 16.55
C PRO A 118 -24.22 3.32 16.93
N TYR A 119 -24.46 3.06 18.20
CA TYR A 119 -24.66 1.70 18.69
C TYR A 119 -25.90 1.05 18.05
N ASP A 120 -25.67 -0.03 17.31
CA ASP A 120 -26.72 -0.91 16.80
C ASP A 120 -26.18 -2.34 16.70
N LYS A 121 -26.76 -3.26 17.49
CA LYS A 121 -26.33 -4.66 17.53
C LYS A 121 -26.55 -5.41 16.22
N LYS A 122 -27.43 -4.93 15.34
CA LYS A 122 -27.79 -5.57 14.07
C LYS A 122 -27.09 -4.90 12.89
N LYS A 123 -27.15 -3.56 12.79
CA LYS A 123 -26.60 -2.82 11.65
C LYS A 123 -25.09 -2.65 11.71
N TYR A 124 -24.53 -2.43 12.91
CA TYR A 124 -23.14 -2.00 13.08
C TYR A 124 -22.36 -2.89 14.05
N SER A 125 -22.68 -4.18 14.04
CA SER A 125 -22.06 -5.18 14.92
C SER A 125 -20.53 -5.22 14.80
N GLY A 126 -19.97 -4.99 13.62
CA GLY A 126 -18.52 -4.94 13.41
C GLY A 126 -17.81 -3.81 14.19
N ALA A 127 -18.29 -2.57 14.05
CA ALA A 127 -17.72 -1.44 14.77
C ALA A 127 -18.00 -1.54 16.28
N GLY A 128 -19.21 -1.94 16.66
CA GLY A 128 -19.59 -2.17 18.06
C GLY A 128 -18.71 -3.22 18.73
N ALA A 129 -18.51 -4.38 18.10
CA ALA A 129 -17.65 -5.45 18.64
C ALA A 129 -16.18 -5.03 18.74
N ALA A 130 -15.67 -4.26 17.77
CA ALA A 130 -14.29 -3.75 17.83
C ALA A 130 -14.09 -2.79 19.02
N ILE A 131 -15.05 -1.88 19.25
CA ILE A 131 -15.03 -0.96 20.40
C ILE A 131 -15.16 -1.75 21.71
N GLU A 132 -16.13 -2.66 21.81
CA GLU A 132 -16.35 -3.50 22.98
C GLU A 132 -15.10 -4.30 23.34
N TYR A 133 -14.46 -4.95 22.36
CA TYR A 133 -13.24 -5.71 22.57
C TYR A 133 -12.08 -4.82 23.01
N ALA A 134 -11.86 -3.69 22.35
CA ALA A 134 -10.79 -2.77 22.71
C ALA A 134 -10.95 -2.23 24.14
N VAL A 135 -12.16 -1.80 24.51
CA VAL A 135 -12.42 -1.16 25.80
C VAL A 135 -12.52 -2.19 26.93
N LEU A 136 -13.33 -3.23 26.76
CA LEU A 136 -13.63 -4.17 27.84
C LEU A 136 -12.57 -5.28 27.98
N HIS A 137 -11.92 -5.69 26.88
CA HIS A 137 -10.96 -6.80 26.93
C HIS A 137 -9.51 -6.32 26.84
N LEU A 138 -9.17 -5.44 25.90
CA LEU A 138 -7.79 -4.94 25.73
C LEU A 138 -7.45 -3.79 26.70
N LYS A 139 -8.47 -3.16 27.30
CA LYS A 139 -8.31 -2.05 28.26
C LYS A 139 -7.55 -0.87 27.65
N VAL A 140 -7.84 -0.53 26.40
CA VAL A 140 -7.28 0.67 25.77
C VAL A 140 -7.63 1.91 26.59
N GLU A 141 -6.68 2.84 26.69
CA GLU A 141 -6.84 4.07 27.49
C GLU A 141 -7.38 5.22 26.63
N ASN A 142 -7.17 5.14 25.32
CA ASN A 142 -7.46 6.21 24.38
C ASN A 142 -8.23 5.67 23.17
N ILE A 143 -9.26 6.39 22.73
CA ILE A 143 -9.93 6.15 21.45
C ILE A 143 -9.68 7.37 20.57
N VAL A 144 -9.08 7.18 19.40
CA VAL A 144 -8.72 8.24 18.47
C VAL A 144 -9.43 8.01 17.14
N VAL A 145 -10.16 9.02 16.66
CA VAL A 145 -10.81 9.01 15.35
C VAL A 145 -10.07 9.98 14.44
N ILE A 146 -9.40 9.45 13.41
CA ILE A 146 -8.50 10.20 12.53
C ILE A 146 -9.16 10.39 11.17
N GLY A 147 -9.63 11.61 10.90
CA GLY A 147 -9.98 12.05 9.54
C GLY A 147 -8.74 12.35 8.69
N HIS A 148 -8.94 12.65 7.41
CA HIS A 148 -7.84 13.10 6.55
C HIS A 148 -8.31 14.05 5.45
N SER A 149 -7.38 14.85 4.93
CA SER A 149 -7.64 15.73 3.80
C SER A 149 -7.98 14.93 2.53
N CYS A 150 -8.85 15.51 1.69
CA CYS A 150 -9.26 14.92 0.41
C CYS A 150 -9.83 13.49 0.54
N CYS A 151 -10.60 13.23 1.58
CA CYS A 151 -11.26 11.94 1.79
C CYS A 151 -12.32 11.66 0.73
N GLY A 152 -12.14 10.57 -0.03
CA GLY A 152 -13.09 10.16 -1.07
C GLY A 152 -14.48 9.81 -0.53
N GLY A 153 -14.55 9.21 0.67
CA GLY A 153 -15.83 8.89 1.33
C GLY A 153 -16.61 10.15 1.73
N ILE A 154 -15.93 11.14 2.30
CA ILE A 154 -16.54 12.44 2.62
C ILE A 154 -16.92 13.19 1.35
N LYS A 155 -16.07 13.19 0.31
CA LYS A 155 -16.42 13.80 -0.98
C LYS A 155 -17.68 13.16 -1.57
N GLY A 156 -17.79 11.84 -1.49
CA GLY A 156 -18.98 11.08 -1.90
C GLY A 156 -20.22 11.52 -1.13
N LEU A 157 -20.13 11.58 0.21
CA LEU A 157 -21.20 12.08 1.08
C LEU A 157 -21.65 13.49 0.67
N MET A 158 -20.70 14.41 0.47
CA MET A 158 -21.00 15.80 0.09
C MET A 158 -21.59 15.96 -1.32
N SER A 159 -21.55 14.90 -2.14
CA SER A 159 -22.18 14.90 -3.48
C SER A 159 -23.62 14.40 -3.44
N ILE A 160 -24.10 13.88 -2.31
CA ILE A 160 -25.48 13.42 -2.14
C ILE A 160 -26.38 14.65 -1.93
N PRO A 161 -27.50 14.77 -2.68
CA PRO A 161 -28.45 15.85 -2.46
C PRO A 161 -29.04 15.82 -1.04
N ASP A 162 -29.08 16.98 -0.39
CA ASP A 162 -29.73 17.15 0.91
C ASP A 162 -31.21 17.53 0.71
N ASP A 163 -31.96 16.64 0.04
CA ASP A 163 -33.38 16.80 -0.28
C ASP A 163 -34.28 15.88 0.58
N GLY A 164 -33.71 15.26 1.62
CA GLY A 164 -34.40 14.36 2.53
C GLY A 164 -34.75 12.98 1.96
N THR A 165 -34.46 12.71 0.67
CA THR A 165 -34.76 11.41 0.05
C THR A 165 -33.89 10.27 0.57
N THR A 166 -32.73 10.61 1.15
CA THR A 166 -31.72 9.67 1.65
C THR A 166 -31.80 9.39 3.14
N ALA A 167 -32.72 10.03 3.89
CA ALA A 167 -32.84 9.92 5.34
C ALA A 167 -33.40 8.57 5.87
N ARG A 168 -33.54 7.54 5.01
CA ARG A 168 -34.24 6.29 5.34
C ARG A 168 -33.34 5.07 5.62
N TYR A 169 -32.03 5.23 5.77
CA TYR A 169 -31.09 4.11 6.02
C TYR A 169 -30.51 4.12 7.43
#